data_AF-A0A537RFF5-F1
#
_entry.id   AF-A0A537RFF5-F1
#
_cell.length_a   1.000
_cell.length_b   1.000
_cell.length_c   1.000
_cell.angle_alpha   90.00
_cell.angle_beta   90.00
_cell.angle_gamma   90.00
#
_symmetry.space_group_name_H-M   'P 1'
#
loop_
_entity.id
_entity.type
_entity.pdbx_description
1 polymer ?
#
loop_
_entity_poly.entity_id
_entity_poly.type
_entity_poly.pdbx_seq_one_letter_code
_entity_poly.pdbx_strand_id
1 'polypeptide(L)'
;EWQDWLVDESPDQETTLAASEEFDNRRKTLSSALTVLNKRERRIFETRRLAEEQITLVELAEEFGVSRERVRQIEVGAFAKVQNAVKHGVAAMATPAPQQVR
;
A
#
# COMPACT_ATOMS: atom_id res chain seq x y z
N GLU A 1 -3.69 -2.82 19.27
CA GLU A 1 -2.39 -2.21 18.90
C GLU A 1 -2.15 -2.19 17.38
N TRP A 2 -3.08 -1.61 16.59
CA TRP A 2 -2.96 -1.47 15.12
C TRP A 2 -3.48 -0.11 14.63
N GLN A 3 -3.64 0.87 15.53
CA GLN A 3 -4.02 2.24 15.22
C GLN A 3 -2.84 3.23 15.27
N ASP A 4 -1.65 2.76 15.63
CA ASP A 4 -0.50 3.61 15.96
C ASP A 4 0.45 3.88 14.77
N TRP A 5 0.25 3.23 13.62
CA TRP A 5 1.13 3.39 12.45
C TRP A 5 0.65 4.43 11.43
N LEU A 6 -0.47 5.11 11.71
CA LEU A 6 -1.17 6.02 10.78
C LEU A 6 -1.73 7.27 11.49
N VAL A 7 -1.17 7.65 12.63
CA VAL A 7 -1.33 8.99 13.19
C VAL A 7 -0.15 9.82 12.72
N ASP A 8 -0.39 10.69 11.75
CA ASP A 8 0.51 11.77 11.41
C ASP A 8 0.10 12.98 12.26
N GLU A 9 0.99 13.37 13.17
CA GLU A 9 0.89 14.62 13.93
C GLU A 9 1.37 15.78 13.05
N SER A 10 0.45 16.45 12.36
CA SER A 10 0.58 17.86 12.00
C SER A 10 -0.78 18.47 11.61
N PRO A 11 -1.34 19.37 12.41
CA PRO A 11 -2.48 20.19 11.99
C PRO A 11 -1.99 21.44 11.26
N ASP A 12 -2.63 21.81 10.14
CA ASP A 12 -3.48 23.03 10.03
C ASP A 12 -3.62 23.54 8.57
N GLN A 13 -4.88 23.77 8.18
CA GLN A 13 -5.41 24.72 7.20
C GLN A 13 -4.81 24.86 5.77
N GLU A 14 -5.25 23.99 4.85
CA GLU A 14 -5.65 24.40 3.49
C GLU A 14 -6.69 23.39 2.92
N THR A 15 -7.94 23.48 3.39
CA THR A 15 -8.82 22.32 3.61
C THR A 15 -9.65 21.82 2.40
N THR A 16 -9.21 21.98 1.15
CA THR A 16 -9.87 21.24 0.05
C THR A 16 -8.93 20.88 -1.10
N LEU A 17 -8.06 21.81 -1.53
CA LEU A 17 -7.07 21.52 -2.58
C LEU A 17 -5.99 20.55 -2.06
N ALA A 18 -5.46 20.82 -0.86
CA ALA A 18 -4.48 19.95 -0.22
C ALA A 18 -5.03 18.54 0.05
N ALA A 19 -6.33 18.41 0.34
CA ALA A 19 -6.97 17.10 0.55
C ALA A 19 -7.06 16.28 -0.76
N SER A 20 -7.38 16.94 -1.88
CA SER A 20 -7.40 16.27 -3.20
C SER A 20 -5.98 15.88 -3.64
N GLU A 21 -5.01 16.77 -3.45
CA GLU A 21 -3.61 16.51 -3.78
C GLU A 21 -3.02 15.40 -2.89
N GLU A 22 -3.32 15.40 -1.59
CA GLU A 22 -2.95 14.33 -0.67
C GLU A 22 -3.57 12.99 -1.09
N PHE A 23 -4.86 12.98 -1.47
CA PHE A 23 -5.54 11.77 -1.92
C PHE A 23 -4.94 11.22 -3.22
N ASP A 24 -4.66 12.09 -4.18
CA ASP A 24 -4.01 11.70 -5.44
C ASP A 24 -2.58 11.22 -5.22
N ASN A 25 -1.84 11.86 -4.31
CA ASN A 25 -0.49 11.45 -3.94
C ASN A 25 -0.49 10.09 -3.24
N ARG A 26 -1.39 9.86 -2.28
CA ARG A 26 -1.57 8.54 -1.64
C ARG A 26 -1.93 7.47 -2.66
N ARG A 27 -2.84 7.76 -3.60
CA ARG A 27 -3.23 6.82 -4.66
C ARG A 27 -2.06 6.49 -5.58
N LYS A 28 -1.28 7.50 -6.01
CA LYS A 28 -0.08 7.31 -6.84
C LYS A 28 0.97 6.47 -6.11
N THR A 29 1.23 6.76 -4.84
CA THR A 29 2.19 5.99 -4.03
C THR A 29 1.76 4.55 -3.86
N LEU A 30 0.48 4.30 -3.56
CA LEU A 30 -0.05 2.94 -3.49
C LEU A 30 0.04 2.23 -4.84
N SER A 31 -0.32 2.90 -5.94
CA SER A 31 -0.24 2.34 -7.29
C SER A 31 1.18 1.91 -7.64
N SER A 32 2.17 2.78 -7.38
CA SER A 32 3.59 2.49 -7.56
C SER A 32 4.09 1.37 -6.63
N ALA A 33 3.61 1.32 -5.37
CA ALA A 33 3.96 0.23 -4.46
C ALA A 33 3.45 -1.13 -4.96
N LEU A 34 2.26 -1.16 -5.57
CA LEU A 34 1.68 -2.37 -6.15
C LEU A 34 2.41 -2.85 -7.42
N THR A 35 3.26 -2.06 -8.06
CA THR A 35 4.08 -2.52 -9.20
C THR A 35 5.30 -3.31 -8.77
N VAL A 36 5.70 -3.25 -7.50
CA VAL A 36 6.81 -4.05 -6.94
C VAL A 36 6.42 -5.53 -6.79
N LEU A 37 5.11 -5.81 -6.71
CA LEU A 37 4.59 -7.17 -6.60
C LEU A 37 4.59 -7.88 -7.96
N ASN A 38 4.99 -9.16 -7.96
CA ASN A 38 4.77 -10.00 -9.13
C ASN A 38 3.27 -10.34 -9.30
N LYS A 39 2.87 -10.89 -10.45
CA LYS A 39 1.45 -11.19 -10.76
C LYS A 39 0.76 -12.02 -9.67
N ARG A 40 1.48 -12.99 -9.08
CA ARG A 40 0.95 -13.91 -8.07
C ARG A 40 0.81 -13.24 -6.70
N GLU A 41 1.84 -12.51 -6.29
CA GLU A 41 1.83 -11.68 -5.07
C GLU A 41 0.73 -10.62 -5.13
N ARG A 42 0.62 -9.93 -6.27
CA ARG A 42 -0.39 -8.91 -6.51
C ARG A 42 -1.79 -9.50 -6.42
N ARG A 43 -2.06 -10.64 -7.08
CA ARG A 43 -3.36 -11.31 -7.01
C ARG A 43 -3.74 -11.63 -5.58
N ILE A 44 -2.85 -12.26 -4.80
CA ILE A 44 -3.10 -12.60 -3.39
C ILE A 44 -3.33 -11.33 -2.57
N PHE A 45 -2.52 -10.29 -2.77
CA PHE A 45 -2.66 -9.03 -2.03
C PHE A 45 -3.97 -8.30 -2.35
N GLU A 46 -4.31 -8.16 -3.64
CA GLU A 46 -5.54 -7.51 -4.11
C GLU A 46 -6.78 -8.25 -3.58
N THR A 47 -6.85 -9.57 -3.74
CA THR A 47 -8.04 -10.34 -3.33
C THR A 47 -8.22 -10.42 -1.81
N ARG A 48 -7.13 -10.32 -1.04
CA ARG A 48 -7.18 -10.42 0.43
C ARG A 48 -7.36 -9.06 1.11
N ARG A 49 -6.98 -7.96 0.46
CA ARG A 49 -6.87 -6.65 1.12
C ARG A 49 -7.64 -5.52 0.45
N LEU A 50 -7.85 -5.61 -0.87
CA LEU A 50 -8.48 -4.55 -1.67
C LEU A 50 -9.83 -4.97 -2.26
N ALA A 51 -10.09 -6.27 -2.39
CA ALA A 51 -11.39 -6.78 -2.83
C ALA A 51 -12.45 -6.63 -1.75
N GLU A 52 -13.68 -6.32 -2.17
CA GLU A 52 -14.85 -6.25 -1.30
C GLU A 52 -15.16 -7.61 -0.67
N GLU A 53 -15.08 -8.66 -1.48
CA GLU A 53 -15.20 -10.05 -1.04
C GLU A 53 -13.81 -10.69 -0.94
N GLN A 54 -13.40 -11.00 0.30
CA GLN A 54 -12.08 -11.54 0.57
C GLN A 54 -12.02 -13.04 0.28
N ILE A 55 -11.25 -13.42 -0.73
CA ILE A 55 -10.98 -14.83 -1.05
C ILE A 55 -10.21 -15.49 0.11
N THR A 56 -10.53 -16.73 0.45
CA THR A 56 -9.83 -17.45 1.50
C THR A 56 -8.45 -17.96 1.05
N LEU A 57 -7.57 -18.24 2.00
CA LEU A 57 -6.26 -18.85 1.69
C LEU A 57 -6.38 -20.24 1.05
N VAL A 58 -7.49 -20.94 1.29
CA VAL A 58 -7.75 -22.27 0.72
C VAL A 58 -8.09 -22.15 -0.76
N GLU A 59 -9.00 -21.26 -1.12
CA GLU A 59 -9.37 -21.00 -2.51
C GLU A 59 -8.17 -20.49 -3.33
N LEU A 60 -7.33 -19.61 -2.76
CA LEU A 60 -6.09 -19.17 -3.42
C LEU A 60 -5.07 -20.31 -3.55
N ALA A 61 -5.01 -21.21 -2.57
CA ALA A 61 -4.13 -22.37 -2.62
C ALA A 61 -4.54 -23.33 -3.74
N GLU A 62 -5.85 -23.53 -3.92
CA GLU A 62 -6.43 -24.27 -5.04
C GLU A 62 -6.18 -23.56 -6.39
N GLU A 63 -6.44 -22.25 -6.48
CA GLU A 63 -6.22 -21.43 -7.70
C GLU A 63 -4.78 -21.54 -8.21
N PHE A 64 -3.80 -21.54 -7.30
CA PHE A 64 -2.38 -21.58 -7.65
C PHE A 64 -1.72 -22.95 -7.53
N GLY A 65 -2.46 -24.01 -7.19
CA GLY A 65 -1.92 -25.36 -7.02
C GLY A 65 -0.79 -25.46 -6.00
N VAL A 66 -0.89 -24.77 -4.86
CA VAL A 66 0.11 -24.81 -3.78
C VAL A 66 -0.54 -25.06 -2.43
N SER A 67 0.27 -25.26 -1.39
CA SER A 67 -0.25 -25.36 -0.02
C SER A 67 -0.77 -24.02 0.50
N ARG A 68 -1.75 -24.09 1.42
CA ARG A 68 -2.27 -22.93 2.15
C ARG A 68 -1.17 -22.13 2.85
N GLU A 69 -0.20 -22.82 3.45
CA GLU A 69 0.95 -22.16 4.09
C GLU A 69 1.80 -21.40 3.07
N ARG A 70 1.95 -21.94 1.86
CA ARG A 70 2.68 -21.24 0.80
C ARG A 70 1.99 -19.94 0.39
N VAL A 71 0.66 -19.93 0.30
CA VAL A 71 -0.11 -18.70 0.05
C VAL A 71 0.08 -17.69 1.17
N ARG A 72 0.02 -18.13 2.43
CA ARG A 72 0.26 -17.28 3.60
C ARG A 72 1.67 -16.64 3.57
N GLN A 73 2.70 -17.41 3.22
CA GLN A 73 4.06 -16.87 3.07
C GLN A 73 4.14 -15.80 1.98
N ILE A 74 3.47 -16.03 0.85
CA ILE A 74 3.42 -15.06 -0.25
C ILE A 74 2.66 -13.80 0.17
N GLU A 75 1.56 -13.94 0.91
CA GLU A 75 0.78 -12.82 1.45
C GLU A 75 1.63 -11.93 2.37
N VAL A 76 2.33 -12.54 3.33
CA VAL A 76 3.22 -11.81 4.26
C VAL A 76 4.36 -11.13 3.50
N GLY A 77 4.98 -11.81 2.54
CA GLY A 77 6.04 -11.24 1.72
C GLY A 77 5.57 -10.08 0.84
N ALA A 78 4.39 -10.23 0.21
CA ALA A 78 3.77 -9.17 -0.58
C ALA A 78 3.45 -7.94 0.29
N PHE A 79 2.91 -8.16 1.49
CA PHE A 79 2.63 -7.07 2.43
C PHE A 79 3.90 -6.31 2.81
N ALA A 80 4.97 -7.01 3.16
CA ALA A 80 6.24 -6.38 3.50
C ALA A 80 6.82 -5.56 2.34
N LYS A 81 6.72 -6.06 1.09
CA LYS A 81 7.15 -5.33 -0.11
C LYS A 81 6.36 -4.05 -0.33
N VAL A 82 5.03 -4.11 -0.24
CA VAL A 82 4.16 -2.93 -0.40
C VAL A 82 4.44 -1.93 0.71
N GLN A 83 4.52 -2.37 1.97
CA GLN A 83 4.81 -1.50 3.10
C GLN A 83 6.14 -0.77 2.92
N ASN A 84 7.17 -1.47 2.44
CA ASN A 84 8.47 -0.85 2.18
C ASN A 84 8.39 0.17 1.03
N ALA A 85 7.76 -0.20 -0.08
CA ALA A 85 7.60 0.68 -1.23
C ALA A 85 6.78 1.95 -0.91
N VAL A 86 5.74 1.83 -0.09
CA VAL A 86 4.97 2.99 0.40
C VAL A 86 5.84 3.88 1.29
N LYS A 87 6.60 3.33 2.25
CA LYS A 87 7.51 4.14 3.09
C LYS A 87 8.53 4.92 2.25
N HIS A 88 9.13 4.26 1.27
CA HIS A 88 10.08 4.92 0.36
C HIS A 88 9.40 5.95 -0.55
N GLY A 89 8.19 5.67 -1.04
CA GLY A 89 7.42 6.59 -1.86
C GLY A 89 6.99 7.84 -1.09
N VAL A 90 6.48 7.68 0.13
CA VAL A 90 6.10 8.81 1.00
C VAL A 90 7.32 9.65 1.39
N ALA A 91 8.46 9.03 1.73
CA ALA A 91 9.68 9.76 2.03
C ALA A 91 10.18 10.62 0.85
N ALA A 92 10.02 10.13 -0.38
CA ALA A 92 10.35 10.89 -1.59
C ALA A 92 9.39 12.07 -1.84
N MET A 93 8.14 11.97 -1.39
CA MET A 93 7.13 13.04 -1.51
C MET A 93 7.19 14.07 -0.39
N ALA A 94 7.62 13.66 0.81
CA ALA A 94 7.79 14.51 1.99
C ALA A 94 9.07 15.36 1.96
N THR A 95 9.85 15.33 0.86
CA THR A 95 10.92 16.29 0.62
C THR A 95 10.34 17.46 -0.18
N PRO A 96 9.85 18.54 0.46
CA PRO A 96 9.46 19.73 -0.29
C PRO A 96 10.72 20.29 -0.95
N ALA A 97 10.67 20.50 -2.27
CA ALA A 97 11.69 21.28 -2.96
C ALA A 97 11.83 22.63 -2.23
N PRO A 98 13.06 23.14 -2.01
CA PRO A 98 13.23 24.43 -1.37
C PRO A 98 12.53 25.46 -2.25
N GLN A 99 11.41 25.99 -1.75
CA GLN A 99 10.68 27.07 -2.39
C GLN A 99 11.62 28.26 -2.41
N GLN A 100 12.30 28.47 -3.53
CA GLN A 100 13.05 29.70 -3.78
C GLN A 100 12.04 30.83 -3.89
N VAL A 101 11.74 31.44 -2.76
CA VAL A 101 11.07 32.73 -2.68
C VAL A 101 12.06 33.73 -3.29
N ARG A 102 11.64 34.35 -4.38
CA ARG A 102 12.41 35.34 -5.13
C ARG A 102 11.95 36.74 -4.77
#